data_AF-A0A7W7VZ94-F1
#
_entry.id   AF-A0A7W7VZ94-F1
#
_cell.length_a   1.000
_cell.length_b   1.000
_cell.length_c   1.000
_cell.angle_alpha   90.00
_cell.angle_beta   90.00
_cell.angle_gamma   90.00
#
_symmetry.space_group_name_H-M   'P 1'
#
loop_
_entity.id
_entity.type
_entity.pdbx_description
1 polymer ?
#
loop_
_entity_poly.entity_id
_entity_poly.type
_entity_poly.pdbx_seq_one_letter_code
_entity_poly.pdbx_strand_id
1 'polypeptide(L)'
;MTAITDAWVYKSNTVGFRRGTEVHVTDWGRGTIKALNDLINGLPWANPDCVFHWHNSGAYGVILGDETYISDSPGIRKIHDKWPSLPNDWSDGITDAWVYESGEVGFRRGTEVHVTDWGQGTIKALDDLINGLPWANPDCVFHWQNSGAYGVILGDETYISDSPGIRKIHDQWPSLPSDW
;
A
#
# COMPACT_ATOMS: atom_id res chain seq x y z
N MET A 1 -6.89 18.46 -4.67
CA MET A 1 -5.93 17.99 -3.67
C MET A 1 -5.46 16.62 -4.12
N THR A 2 -4.17 16.31 -4.00
CA THR A 2 -3.65 14.97 -4.36
C THR A 2 -4.10 13.99 -3.29
N ALA A 3 -4.63 12.83 -3.68
CA ALA A 3 -5.05 11.81 -2.71
C ALA A 3 -3.85 11.12 -2.06
N ILE A 4 -4.05 10.54 -0.87
CA ILE A 4 -3.15 9.53 -0.34
C ILE A 4 -3.25 8.31 -1.26
N THR A 5 -2.13 7.93 -1.87
CA THR A 5 -2.08 6.85 -2.86
C THR A 5 -1.59 5.54 -2.27
N ASP A 6 -0.87 5.59 -1.15
CA ASP A 6 -0.37 4.40 -0.49
C ASP A 6 -0.36 4.60 1.02
N ALA A 7 -0.54 3.49 1.72
CA ALA A 7 -0.34 3.42 3.14
C ALA A 7 0.19 2.05 3.53
N TRP A 8 0.81 1.96 4.70
CA TRP A 8 1.33 0.71 5.21
C TRP A 8 1.41 0.74 6.73
N VAL A 9 1.41 -0.45 7.34
CA VAL A 9 1.47 -0.61 8.80
C VAL A 9 2.86 -1.10 9.20
N TYR A 10 3.44 -0.46 10.21
CA TYR A 10 4.66 -0.91 10.87
C TYR A 10 4.34 -1.91 11.99
N LYS A 11 5.32 -2.70 12.43
CA LYS A 11 5.16 -3.63 13.57
C LYS A 11 4.69 -2.96 14.86
N SER A 12 4.98 -1.66 15.03
CA SER A 12 4.51 -0.84 16.14
C SER A 12 3.04 -0.43 16.07
N ASN A 13 2.30 -0.86 15.03
CA ASN A 13 0.96 -0.38 14.64
C ASN A 13 0.92 1.10 14.21
N THR A 14 2.09 1.72 14.03
CA THR A 14 2.20 3.01 13.36
C THR A 14 1.81 2.86 11.89
N VAL A 15 1.18 3.88 11.30
CA VAL A 15 0.81 3.87 9.88
C VAL A 15 1.68 4.87 9.12
N GLY A 16 2.26 4.46 7.99
CA GLY A 16 2.87 5.34 7.02
C GLY A 16 1.87 5.67 5.91
N PHE A 17 1.90 6.91 5.43
CA PHE A 17 1.05 7.41 4.35
C PHE A 17 1.91 8.10 3.31
N ARG A 18 1.58 7.91 2.04
CA ARG A 18 2.20 8.61 0.92
C ARG A 18 1.18 9.43 0.15
N ARG A 19 1.58 10.66 -0.18
CA ARG A 19 0.88 11.55 -1.11
C ARG A 19 1.88 12.08 -2.12
N GLY A 20 1.88 11.52 -3.33
CA GLY A 20 2.91 11.81 -4.34
C GLY A 20 4.31 11.45 -3.82
N THR A 21 5.21 12.43 -3.74
CA THR A 21 6.57 12.24 -3.21
C THR A 21 6.67 12.48 -1.70
N GLU A 22 5.59 12.86 -1.05
CA GLU A 22 5.55 13.21 0.37
C GLU A 22 5.15 11.98 1.20
N VAL A 23 5.78 11.82 2.37
CA VAL A 23 5.45 10.77 3.33
C VAL A 23 5.23 11.36 4.72
N HIS A 24 4.24 10.81 5.43
CA HIS A 24 4.05 10.99 6.85
C HIS A 24 3.98 9.62 7.54
N VAL A 25 4.49 9.53 8.76
CA VAL A 25 4.34 8.34 9.60
C VAL A 25 3.75 8.79 10.94
N THR A 26 2.73 8.08 11.44
CA THR A 26 1.93 8.57 12.58
C THR A 26 2.69 8.70 13.90
N ASP A 27 3.91 8.14 14.00
CA ASP A 27 4.80 8.29 15.14
C ASP A 27 5.71 9.51 15.05
N TRP A 28 5.74 10.20 13.91
CA TRP A 28 6.42 11.47 13.76
C TRP A 28 5.63 12.58 14.45
N GLY A 29 6.30 13.70 14.70
CA GLY A 29 5.61 14.91 15.16
C GLY A 29 4.46 15.27 14.23
N ARG A 30 3.36 15.78 14.78
CA ARG A 30 2.17 16.16 14.01
C ARG A 30 2.54 17.02 12.81
N GLY A 31 2.02 16.65 11.63
CA GLY A 31 2.26 17.35 10.37
C GLY A 31 3.69 17.24 9.82
N THR A 32 4.55 16.41 10.42
CA THR A 32 5.91 16.21 9.89
C THR A 32 5.83 15.46 8.57
N ILE A 33 6.32 16.07 7.50
CA ILE A 33 6.42 15.46 6.17
C ILE A 33 7.89 15.28 5.83
N LYS A 34 8.23 14.18 5.16
CA LYS A 34 9.54 13.96 4.53
C LYS A 34 9.37 13.58 3.07
N ALA A 35 10.43 13.71 2.29
CA ALA A 35 10.43 13.15 0.95
C ALA A 35 10.49 11.61 1.02
N LEU A 36 9.85 10.92 0.08
CA LEU A 36 9.90 9.45 -0.02
C LEU A 36 11.35 8.94 -0.11
N ASN A 37 12.22 9.67 -0.82
CA ASN A 37 13.63 9.32 -0.96
C ASN A 37 14.43 9.47 0.36
N ASP A 38 13.93 10.25 1.33
CA ASP A 38 14.53 10.32 2.67
C ASP A 38 14.13 9.11 3.52
N LEU A 39 12.99 8.50 3.22
CA LEU A 39 12.52 7.28 3.88
C LEU A 39 13.17 6.02 3.29
N ILE A 40 13.25 5.96 1.95
CA ILE A 40 13.75 4.81 1.21
C ILE A 40 15.10 5.17 0.57
N ASN A 41 16.18 4.87 1.27
CA ASN A 41 17.53 5.15 0.78
C ASN A 41 17.83 4.36 -0.50
N GLY A 42 18.31 5.04 -1.55
CA GLY A 42 18.64 4.41 -2.84
C GLY A 42 17.43 4.12 -3.72
N LEU A 43 16.30 4.78 -3.48
CA LEU A 43 15.10 4.67 -4.30
C LEU A 43 15.41 5.06 -5.77
N PRO A 44 15.08 4.20 -6.75
CA PRO A 44 15.41 4.48 -8.15
C PRO A 44 14.50 5.52 -8.81
N TRP A 45 13.29 5.71 -8.28
CA TRP A 45 12.26 6.57 -8.88
C TRP A 45 11.76 7.61 -7.89
N ALA A 46 11.72 8.87 -8.30
CA ALA A 46 11.27 9.96 -7.43
C ALA A 46 9.78 9.81 -7.02
N ASN A 47 8.94 9.27 -7.90
CA ASN A 47 7.51 9.08 -7.68
C ASN A 47 7.05 7.76 -8.31
N PRO A 48 7.20 6.62 -7.62
CA PRO A 48 6.67 5.34 -8.08
C PRO A 48 5.13 5.34 -8.09
N ASP A 49 4.56 4.41 -8.85
CA ASP A 49 3.10 4.21 -8.91
C ASP A 49 2.57 3.64 -7.60
N CYS A 50 3.31 2.71 -6.99
CA CYS A 50 2.95 2.06 -5.73
C CYS A 50 4.17 1.91 -4.80
N VAL A 51 3.93 2.04 -3.49
CA VAL A 51 4.87 1.81 -2.39
C VAL A 51 4.24 0.89 -1.35
N PHE A 52 4.97 -0.13 -0.93
CA PHE A 52 4.52 -1.07 0.10
C PHE A 52 5.65 -1.47 1.04
N HIS A 53 5.30 -1.96 2.23
CA HIS A 53 6.27 -2.23 3.31
C HIS A 53 6.31 -3.71 3.71
N TRP A 54 7.53 -4.24 3.79
CA TRP A 54 7.84 -5.58 4.28
C TRP A 54 8.14 -5.53 5.78
N HIS A 55 7.09 -5.65 6.60
CA HIS A 55 7.21 -5.53 8.05
C HIS A 55 8.29 -6.40 8.71
N ASN A 56 8.56 -7.59 8.15
CA ASN A 56 9.50 -8.54 8.74
C ASN A 56 10.96 -8.11 8.58
N SER A 57 11.34 -7.55 7.42
CA SER A 57 12.68 -7.04 7.18
C SER A 57 12.80 -5.53 7.37
N GLY A 58 11.68 -4.81 7.45
CA GLY A 58 11.64 -3.34 7.41
C GLY A 58 11.92 -2.77 6.01
N ALA A 59 11.94 -3.62 4.98
CA ALA A 59 12.20 -3.19 3.62
C ALA A 59 10.97 -2.52 2.99
N TYR A 60 11.22 -1.70 1.98
CA TYR A 60 10.18 -1.14 1.13
C TYR A 60 10.27 -1.77 -0.25
N GLY A 61 9.11 -2.13 -0.78
CA GLY A 61 8.93 -2.43 -2.19
C GLY A 61 8.31 -1.23 -2.89
N VAL A 62 8.71 -0.99 -4.12
CA VAL A 62 8.14 0.04 -4.99
C VAL A 62 7.92 -0.52 -6.39
N ILE A 63 6.90 -0.01 -7.07
CA ILE A 63 6.51 -0.40 -8.43
C ILE A 63 6.38 0.86 -9.29
N LEU A 64 6.92 0.83 -10.50
CA LEU A 64 6.70 1.84 -11.53
C LEU A 64 6.54 1.13 -12.88
N GLY A 65 5.35 1.22 -13.48
CA GLY A 65 5.01 0.46 -14.67
C GLY A 65 5.21 -1.05 -14.44
N ASP A 66 6.06 -1.65 -15.28
CA ASP A 66 6.38 -3.09 -15.25
C ASP A 66 7.61 -3.47 -14.44
N GLU A 67 8.13 -2.52 -13.67
CA GLU A 67 9.33 -2.67 -12.88
C GLU A 67 9.05 -2.61 -11.39
N THR A 68 9.87 -3.34 -10.63
CA THR A 68 9.87 -3.31 -9.18
C THR A 68 11.27 -3.20 -8.61
N TYR A 69 11.36 -2.60 -7.43
CA TYR A 69 12.57 -2.51 -6.62
C TYR A 69 12.22 -2.83 -5.16
N ILE A 70 13.09 -3.61 -4.49
CA ILE A 70 12.98 -3.89 -3.05
C ILE A 70 14.26 -3.41 -2.35
N SER A 71 14.14 -2.63 -1.29
CA SER A 71 15.28 -1.95 -0.66
C SER A 71 16.30 -2.89 0.00
N ASP A 72 15.91 -4.11 0.39
CA ASP A 72 16.81 -5.13 0.96
C ASP A 72 17.40 -6.09 -0.10
N SER A 73 16.95 -5.99 -1.35
CA SER A 73 17.48 -6.71 -2.50
C SER A 73 17.65 -5.75 -3.68
N PRO A 74 18.58 -4.78 -3.57
CA PRO A 74 18.66 -3.66 -4.47
C PRO A 74 18.96 -4.11 -5.91
N GLY A 75 18.15 -3.59 -6.83
CA GLY A 75 18.18 -3.91 -8.25
C GLY A 75 16.77 -3.88 -8.83
N ILE A 76 16.59 -3.12 -9.90
CA ILE A 76 15.31 -3.06 -10.62
C ILE A 76 15.11 -4.39 -11.35
N ARG A 77 13.89 -4.94 -11.28
CA ARG A 77 13.49 -6.18 -11.96
C ARG A 77 12.14 -6.00 -12.63
N LYS A 78 11.85 -6.81 -13.63
CA LYS A 78 10.47 -6.92 -14.12
C LYS A 78 9.59 -7.54 -13.06
N ILE A 79 8.36 -7.05 -12.96
CA ILE A 79 7.43 -7.49 -11.93
C ILE A 79 7.13 -8.99 -12.03
N HIS A 80 6.97 -9.52 -13.24
CA HIS A 80 6.75 -10.94 -13.52
C HIS A 80 7.97 -11.82 -13.22
N ASP A 81 9.20 -11.30 -13.31
CA ASP A 81 10.39 -12.05 -12.92
C ASP A 81 10.43 -12.23 -11.39
N LYS A 82 9.90 -11.26 -10.66
CA LYS A 82 9.83 -11.29 -9.19
C LYS A 82 8.61 -12.08 -8.69
N TRP A 83 7.47 -11.95 -9.35
CA TRP A 83 6.21 -12.60 -8.99
C TRP A 83 5.58 -13.28 -10.21
N PRO A 84 6.02 -14.50 -10.55
CA PRO A 84 5.56 -15.21 -11.75
C PRO A 84 4.08 -15.62 -11.74
N SER A 85 3.43 -15.65 -10.57
CA SER A 85 2.00 -15.97 -10.45
C SER A 85 1.08 -14.82 -10.83
N LEU A 86 1.61 -13.59 -10.93
CA LEU A 86 0.86 -12.39 -11.30
C LEU A 86 0.17 -12.59 -12.67
N PRO A 87 -1.08 -12.13 -12.86
CA PRO A 87 -1.76 -12.23 -14.14
C PRO A 87 -0.94 -11.56 -15.26
N ASN A 88 -0.83 -12.21 -16.43
CA ASN A 88 0.08 -11.76 -17.50
C ASN A 88 -0.22 -10.33 -18.03
N ASP A 89 -1.45 -9.86 -17.89
CA ASP A 89 -1.88 -8.53 -18.29
C ASP A 89 -1.69 -7.49 -17.18
N TRP A 90 -1.19 -7.87 -16.00
CA TRP A 90 -0.87 -7.00 -14.85
C TRP A 90 0.60 -6.60 -14.83
N SER A 91 1.23 -6.54 -16.00
CA SER A 91 2.56 -5.95 -16.10
C SER A 91 2.56 -4.46 -15.76
N ASP A 92 1.43 -3.77 -15.70
CA ASP A 92 1.33 -2.37 -15.31
C ASP A 92 0.01 -2.07 -14.56
N GLY A 93 -0.14 -0.82 -14.13
CA GLY A 93 -1.39 -0.31 -13.56
C GLY A 93 -1.67 -0.73 -12.12
N ILE A 94 -0.71 -1.35 -11.42
CA ILE A 94 -0.86 -1.70 -10.00
C ILE A 94 -0.96 -0.43 -9.16
N THR A 95 -2.08 -0.28 -8.47
CA THR A 95 -2.41 0.89 -7.64
C THR A 95 -1.98 0.72 -6.20
N ASP A 96 -2.04 -0.50 -5.65
CA ASP A 96 -1.56 -0.81 -4.31
C ASP A 96 -0.93 -2.19 -4.26
N ALA A 97 -0.06 -2.36 -3.29
CA ALA A 97 0.44 -3.66 -2.90
C ALA A 97 0.61 -3.71 -1.38
N TRP A 98 0.54 -4.91 -0.83
CA TRP A 98 0.77 -5.15 0.59
C TRP A 98 1.36 -6.54 0.80
N VAL A 99 1.98 -6.73 1.96
CA VAL A 99 2.67 -7.97 2.31
C VAL A 99 1.96 -8.63 3.48
N TYR A 100 1.66 -9.92 3.36
CA TYR A 100 1.12 -10.75 4.44
C TYR A 100 2.24 -11.23 5.37
N GLU A 101 1.89 -11.71 6.57
CA GLU A 101 2.88 -12.21 7.54
C GLU A 101 3.71 -13.38 7.00
N SER A 102 3.08 -14.26 6.22
CA SER A 102 3.70 -15.41 5.57
C SER A 102 4.57 -15.05 4.36
N GLY A 103 4.58 -13.77 3.95
CA GLY A 103 5.48 -13.22 2.93
C GLY A 103 4.89 -13.13 1.52
N GLU A 104 3.65 -13.57 1.33
CA GLU A 104 2.89 -13.34 0.11
C GLU A 104 2.63 -11.85 -0.10
N VAL A 105 2.49 -11.46 -1.36
CA VAL A 105 2.20 -10.08 -1.76
C VAL A 105 0.81 -10.05 -2.37
N GLY A 106 -0.06 -9.17 -1.85
CA GLY A 106 -1.30 -8.79 -2.48
C GLY A 106 -1.04 -7.61 -3.43
N PHE A 107 -1.63 -7.66 -4.62
CA PHE A 107 -1.59 -6.61 -5.62
C PHE A 107 -3.01 -6.19 -5.95
N ARG A 108 -3.23 -4.88 -6.10
CA ARG A 108 -4.50 -4.33 -6.57
C ARG A 108 -4.29 -3.58 -7.88
N ARG A 109 -5.22 -3.78 -8.80
CA ARG A 109 -5.37 -3.00 -10.03
C ARG A 109 -6.83 -2.59 -10.17
N GLY A 110 -7.15 -1.34 -9.82
CA GLY A 110 -8.53 -0.87 -9.76
C GLY A 110 -9.36 -1.69 -8.77
N THR A 111 -10.42 -2.34 -9.23
CA THR A 111 -11.30 -3.17 -8.39
C THR A 111 -10.85 -4.62 -8.28
N GLU A 112 -9.76 -5.00 -8.95
CA GLU A 112 -9.27 -6.37 -9.02
C GLU A 112 -8.11 -6.58 -8.05
N VAL A 113 -8.00 -7.79 -7.49
CA VAL A 113 -6.91 -8.21 -6.60
C VAL A 113 -6.32 -9.55 -7.05
N HIS A 114 -5.01 -9.69 -6.87
CA HIS A 114 -4.29 -10.96 -6.92
C HIS A 114 -3.41 -11.10 -5.67
N VAL A 115 -3.27 -12.31 -5.12
CA VAL A 115 -2.29 -12.61 -4.07
C VAL A 115 -1.38 -13.73 -4.55
N THR A 116 -0.08 -13.62 -4.28
CA THR A 116 0.94 -14.51 -4.87
C THR A 116 0.83 -15.98 -4.47
N ASP A 117 0.11 -16.31 -3.40
CA ASP A 117 -0.22 -17.70 -3.01
C ASP A 117 -1.38 -18.29 -3.81
N TRP A 118 -2.16 -17.47 -4.50
CA TRP A 118 -3.23 -17.96 -5.36
C TRP A 118 -2.64 -18.64 -6.59
N GLY A 119 -3.44 -19.49 -7.23
CA GLY A 119 -3.06 -20.09 -8.50
C GLY A 119 -2.68 -19.02 -9.52
N GLN A 120 -1.79 -19.36 -10.45
CA GLN A 120 -1.31 -18.44 -11.48
C GLN A 120 -2.46 -17.71 -12.17
N GLY A 121 -2.39 -16.38 -12.23
CA GLY A 121 -3.39 -15.53 -12.88
C GLY A 121 -4.76 -15.49 -12.20
N THR A 122 -4.90 -16.02 -10.99
CA THR A 122 -6.17 -15.95 -10.24
C THR A 122 -6.45 -14.51 -9.84
N ILE A 123 -7.59 -13.97 -10.26
CA ILE A 123 -8.05 -12.63 -9.90
C ILE A 123 -9.35 -12.75 -9.11
N LYS A 124 -9.52 -11.91 -8.10
CA LYS A 124 -10.78 -11.71 -7.37
C LYS A 124 -11.16 -10.25 -7.34
N ALA A 125 -12.42 -9.95 -7.07
CA ALA A 125 -12.84 -8.58 -6.82
C ALA A 125 -12.37 -8.13 -5.42
N LEU A 126 -12.14 -6.83 -5.23
CA LEU A 126 -11.70 -6.26 -3.96
C LEU A 126 -12.75 -6.45 -2.84
N ASP A 127 -14.04 -6.41 -3.19
CA ASP A 127 -15.14 -6.63 -2.25
C ASP A 127 -15.26 -8.11 -1.79
N ASP A 128 -14.79 -9.06 -2.60
CA ASP A 128 -14.63 -10.46 -2.18
C ASP A 128 -13.54 -10.61 -1.09
N LEU A 129 -12.54 -9.71 -1.08
CA LEU A 129 -11.45 -9.73 -0.10
C LEU A 129 -11.81 -8.96 1.17
N ILE A 130 -12.45 -7.79 1.02
CA ILE A 130 -12.74 -6.86 2.12
C ILE A 130 -14.24 -6.87 2.38
N ASN A 131 -14.67 -7.69 3.35
CA ASN A 131 -16.07 -7.74 3.74
C ASN A 131 -16.57 -6.36 4.22
N GLY A 132 -17.70 -5.92 3.69
CA GLY A 132 -18.31 -4.62 4.02
C GLY A 132 -17.59 -3.41 3.42
N LEU A 133 -16.78 -3.61 2.38
CA LEU A 133 -16.09 -2.53 1.66
C LEU A 133 -17.07 -1.41 1.26
N PRO A 134 -16.88 -0.15 1.72
CA PRO A 134 -17.81 0.93 1.44
C PRO A 134 -17.67 1.54 0.04
N TRP A 135 -16.52 1.36 -0.62
CA TRP A 135 -16.21 1.98 -1.90
C TRP A 135 -15.69 0.97 -2.90
N ALA A 136 -16.25 0.96 -4.11
CA ALA A 136 -15.85 0.00 -5.14
C ALA A 136 -14.38 0.17 -5.60
N ASN A 137 -13.91 1.41 -5.69
CA ASN A 137 -12.54 1.73 -6.10
C ASN A 137 -11.95 2.83 -5.21
N PRO A 138 -11.40 2.48 -4.05
CA PRO A 138 -10.74 3.44 -3.16
C PRO A 138 -9.43 3.97 -3.75
N ASP A 139 -8.95 5.09 -3.22
CA ASP A 139 -7.66 5.69 -3.60
C ASP A 139 -6.49 4.84 -3.11
N CYS A 140 -6.63 4.22 -1.94
CA CYS A 140 -5.60 3.38 -1.33
C CYS A 140 -6.20 2.21 -0.54
N VAL A 141 -5.51 1.06 -0.58
CA VAL A 141 -5.78 -0.14 0.22
C VAL A 141 -4.49 -0.63 0.85
N PHE A 142 -4.53 -0.93 2.14
CA PHE A 142 -3.38 -1.45 2.87
C PHE A 142 -3.79 -2.49 3.92
N HIS A 143 -2.87 -3.38 4.27
CA HIS A 143 -3.16 -4.54 5.13
C HIS A 143 -2.55 -4.38 6.54
N TRP A 144 -3.36 -4.70 7.55
CA TRP A 144 -3.02 -4.75 8.96
C TRP A 144 -2.63 -6.17 9.35
N GLN A 145 -1.34 -6.45 9.31
CA GLN A 145 -0.82 -7.81 9.46
C GLN A 145 -1.21 -8.49 10.78
N ASN A 146 -1.15 -7.76 11.89
CA ASN A 146 -1.44 -8.31 13.22
C ASN A 146 -2.91 -8.73 13.42
N SER A 147 -3.86 -8.15 12.67
CA SER A 147 -5.29 -8.48 12.79
C SER A 147 -5.89 -9.11 11.54
N GLY A 148 -5.16 -9.13 10.42
CA GLY A 148 -5.69 -9.49 9.11
C GLY A 148 -6.65 -8.45 8.52
N ALA A 149 -6.77 -7.28 9.15
CA ALA A 149 -7.69 -6.24 8.70
C ALA A 149 -7.16 -5.49 7.48
N TYR A 150 -8.04 -4.81 6.77
CA TYR A 150 -7.69 -3.89 5.71
C TYR A 150 -8.06 -2.48 6.10
N GLY A 151 -7.15 -1.55 5.86
CA GLY A 151 -7.43 -0.13 5.81
C GLY A 151 -7.68 0.31 4.38
N VAL A 152 -8.66 1.20 4.22
CA VAL A 152 -9.09 1.69 2.91
C VAL A 152 -9.29 3.20 3.01
N ILE A 153 -8.78 3.97 2.04
CA ILE A 153 -8.88 5.42 2.02
C ILE A 153 -9.54 5.87 0.71
N LEU A 154 -10.46 6.83 0.80
CA LEU A 154 -11.03 7.56 -0.34
C LEU A 154 -11.16 9.04 0.04
N GLY A 155 -10.39 9.90 -0.62
CA GLY A 155 -10.32 11.32 -0.27
C GLY A 155 -9.89 11.54 1.18
N ASP A 156 -10.74 12.21 1.97
CA ASP A 156 -10.51 12.50 3.39
C ASP A 156 -11.16 11.49 4.33
N GLU A 157 -11.60 10.34 3.81
CA GLU A 157 -12.30 9.30 4.55
C GLU A 157 -11.51 8.00 4.61
N THR A 158 -11.71 7.26 5.70
CA THR A 158 -11.08 5.96 5.93
C THR A 158 -12.07 4.93 6.48
N TYR A 159 -11.82 3.67 6.15
CA TYR A 159 -12.52 2.50 6.66
C TYR A 159 -11.49 1.45 7.07
N ILE A 160 -11.64 0.88 8.28
CA ILE A 160 -10.84 -0.25 8.75
C ILE A 160 -11.77 -1.45 8.97
N SER A 161 -11.47 -2.59 8.35
CA SER A 161 -12.39 -3.73 8.31
C SER A 161 -12.65 -4.40 9.66
N ASP A 162 -11.77 -4.25 10.65
CA ASP A 162 -11.95 -4.76 12.01
C ASP A 162 -12.61 -3.75 12.98
N SER A 163 -12.77 -2.50 12.54
CA SER A 163 -13.51 -1.44 13.25
C SER A 163 -14.48 -0.75 12.28
N PRO A 164 -15.48 -1.49 11.79
CA PRO A 164 -16.29 -1.05 10.66
C PRO A 164 -17.02 0.26 10.94
N GLY A 165 -16.94 1.17 9.97
CA GLY A 165 -17.50 2.50 10.00
C GLY A 165 -16.59 3.50 9.29
N ILE A 166 -17.16 4.30 8.40
CA ILE A 166 -16.44 5.36 7.70
C ILE A 166 -16.12 6.48 8.69
N ARG A 167 -14.88 6.95 8.70
CA ARG A 167 -14.40 8.04 9.56
C ARG A 167 -13.65 9.06 8.73
N LYS A 168 -13.56 10.31 9.22
CA LYS A 168 -12.59 11.25 8.68
C LYS A 168 -11.18 10.79 9.02
N ILE A 169 -10.27 10.95 8.07
CA ILE A 169 -8.89 10.46 8.20
C ILE A 169 -8.18 11.11 9.40
N HIS A 170 -8.47 12.39 9.68
CA HIS A 170 -7.95 13.13 10.84
C HIS A 170 -8.54 12.70 12.18
N ASP A 171 -9.76 12.14 12.19
CA ASP A 171 -10.33 11.58 13.41
C ASP A 171 -9.65 10.24 13.76
N GLN A 172 -9.26 9.48 12.74
CA GLN A 172 -8.56 8.21 12.90
C GLN A 172 -7.05 8.41 13.18
N TRP A 173 -6.41 9.37 12.50
CA TRP A 173 -4.98 9.67 12.62
C TRP A 173 -4.75 11.18 12.78
N PRO A 174 -4.90 11.72 14.01
CA PRO A 174 -4.80 13.17 14.27
C PRO A 174 -3.41 13.78 14.04
N SER A 175 -2.37 12.96 13.85
CA SER A 175 -1.01 13.40 13.56
C SER A 175 -0.78 13.75 12.10
N LEU A 176 -1.68 13.36 11.18
CA LEU A 176 -1.59 13.68 9.77
C LEU A 176 -1.48 15.20 9.51
N PRO A 177 -0.79 15.63 8.45
CA PRO A 177 -0.80 17.02 8.02
C PRO A 177 -2.22 17.48 7.69
N SER A 178 -2.62 18.67 8.14
CA SER A 178 -4.03 19.11 8.09
C SER A 178 -4.62 19.27 6.68
N ASP A 179 -3.77 19.33 5.66
CA ASP A 179 -4.14 19.44 4.26
C ASP A 179 -4.14 18.08 3.52
N TRP A 180 -3.89 16.97 4.24
CA TRP A 180 -3.98 15.60 3.74
C TRP A 180 -5.35 15.00 4.01
#